data_AF-A0A9J5XWJ0-F1
#
_entry.id   AF-A0A9J5XWJ0-F1
#
_cell.length_a   1.000
_cell.length_b   1.000
_cell.length_c   1.000
_cell.angle_alpha   90.00
_cell.angle_beta   90.00
_cell.angle_gamma   90.00
#
_symmetry.space_group_name_H-M   'P 1'
#
loop_
_entity.id
_entity.type
_entity.pdbx_description
1 polymer ?
#
loop_
_entity_poly.entity_id
_entity_poly.type
_entity_poly.pdbx_seq_one_letter_code
_entity_poly.pdbx_strand_id
1 'polypeptide(L)'
;MATVETDDAAAELRSQFLQVLRSRRPSEVPLSVIPGKPVKDPFFQESPKPTFSEAMESCPKEDIPNFKELLQEENFYLTTEEGGQGLLPVLVLSMKESEKKRRPTIVFLHSTNKCKEWLRPLLEGYASRGYIAVAIDSRYHGERATSITTYRDSLVSSWKNGDTMPFIFDTVWDLIKLADYLTEREDVDPSKIGITGESLGGMHAWFAAFVDTRYSVVVPIIGVQGFGWAIEHDKWQARVNSIKAVLEEARADLDKSAIDKEVVQKVWDRIAPGLASQFDAPYTVPTIAPRPLLILNGEDDPRCPLSGLEIPESRTLKACEKASCTQNFKLIAQPGIGHQMTPLMVKEASDWFDRFLKV
;
A
#
# COMPACT_ATOMS: atom_id res chain seq x y z
N MET A 1 -12.32 -30.34 5.82
CA MET A 1 -11.56 -30.69 4.61
C MET A 1 -11.49 -29.51 3.65
N ALA A 2 -12.61 -28.95 3.17
CA ALA A 2 -12.56 -27.80 2.26
C ALA A 2 -11.83 -26.55 2.81
N THR A 3 -12.00 -26.17 4.09
CA THR A 3 -11.33 -24.99 4.69
C THR A 3 -9.81 -25.12 4.75
N VAL A 4 -9.31 -26.33 5.03
CA VAL A 4 -7.88 -26.65 5.07
C VAL A 4 -7.22 -26.50 3.70
N GLU A 5 -7.88 -26.98 2.63
CA GLU A 5 -7.37 -26.88 1.25
C GLU A 5 -7.25 -25.42 0.75
N THR A 6 -8.09 -24.50 1.21
CA THR A 6 -7.98 -23.08 0.83
C THR A 6 -6.92 -22.32 1.62
N ASP A 7 -6.68 -22.70 2.87
CA ASP A 7 -5.61 -22.09 3.68
C ASP A 7 -4.23 -22.54 3.16
N ASP A 8 -4.10 -23.80 2.76
CA ASP A 8 -2.88 -24.34 2.14
C ASP A 8 -2.56 -23.65 0.80
N ALA A 9 -3.56 -23.42 -0.06
CA ALA A 9 -3.35 -22.72 -1.32
C ALA A 9 -2.96 -21.24 -1.12
N ALA A 10 -3.57 -20.55 -0.14
CA ALA A 10 -3.20 -19.18 0.19
C ALA A 10 -1.78 -19.10 0.79
N ALA A 11 -1.41 -20.04 1.67
CA ALA A 11 -0.07 -20.13 2.23
C ALA A 11 1.00 -20.40 1.15
N GLU A 12 0.71 -21.30 0.21
CA GLU A 12 1.59 -21.58 -0.93
C GLU A 12 1.78 -20.34 -1.81
N LEU A 13 0.70 -19.60 -2.12
CA LEU A 13 0.80 -18.37 -2.91
C LEU A 13 1.64 -17.29 -2.21
N ARG A 14 1.49 -17.13 -0.89
CA ARG A 14 2.34 -16.22 -0.09
C ARG A 14 3.79 -16.68 -0.08
N SER A 15 4.04 -17.98 0.05
CA SER A 15 5.39 -18.56 -0.01
C SER A 15 6.07 -18.24 -1.34
N GLN A 16 5.37 -18.42 -2.46
CA GLN A 16 5.87 -18.06 -3.79
C GLN A 16 6.17 -16.57 -3.92
N PHE A 17 5.31 -15.70 -3.38
CA PHE A 17 5.57 -14.26 -3.37
C PHE A 17 6.82 -13.90 -2.56
N LEU A 18 6.99 -14.49 -1.37
CA LEU A 18 8.17 -14.31 -0.53
C LEU A 18 9.45 -14.80 -1.22
N GLN A 19 9.39 -15.90 -1.98
CA GLN A 19 10.51 -16.37 -2.79
C GLN A 19 10.90 -15.34 -3.85
N VAL A 20 9.92 -14.74 -4.55
CA VAL A 20 10.19 -13.67 -5.52
C VAL A 20 10.81 -12.44 -4.85
N LEU A 21 10.28 -11.99 -3.70
CA LEU A 21 10.87 -10.89 -2.93
C LEU A 21 12.36 -11.16 -2.61
N ARG A 22 12.68 -12.35 -2.11
CA ARG A 22 14.06 -12.72 -1.77
C ARG A 22 14.98 -12.87 -2.98
N SER A 23 14.44 -13.24 -4.16
CA SER A 23 15.25 -13.54 -5.35
C SER A 23 16.06 -12.38 -5.92
N ARG A 24 15.70 -11.13 -5.59
CA ARG A 24 16.34 -9.90 -6.11
C ARG A 24 16.75 -8.95 -4.99
N ARG A 25 17.13 -9.52 -3.84
CA ARG A 25 17.63 -8.76 -2.68
C ARG A 25 19.00 -9.32 -2.30
N PRO A 26 19.90 -8.47 -1.77
CA PRO A 26 21.12 -8.91 -1.15
C PRO A 26 20.81 -9.66 0.16
N SER A 27 21.86 -10.04 0.89
CA SER A 27 21.76 -10.73 2.17
C SER A 27 20.85 -9.99 3.17
N GLU A 28 20.15 -10.74 4.02
CA GLU A 28 19.34 -10.16 5.09
C GLU A 28 20.22 -9.35 6.06
N VAL A 29 19.76 -8.14 6.40
CA VAL A 29 20.37 -7.28 7.41
C VAL A 29 19.59 -7.34 8.72
N PRO A 30 20.24 -7.21 9.89
CA PRO A 30 19.53 -7.10 11.15
C PRO A 30 18.61 -5.88 11.15
N LEU A 31 17.34 -6.10 11.53
CA LEU A 31 16.40 -5.02 11.76
C LEU A 31 16.93 -4.13 12.89
N SER A 32 17.06 -2.84 12.62
CA SER A 32 17.55 -1.86 13.58
C SER A 32 16.80 -0.54 13.42
N VAL A 33 16.63 0.15 14.54
CA VAL A 33 15.95 1.44 14.61
C VAL A 33 17.00 2.52 14.74
N ILE A 34 17.03 3.45 13.79
CA ILE A 34 17.95 4.60 13.79
C ILE A 34 17.11 5.86 14.05
N PRO A 35 17.39 6.62 15.12
CA PRO A 35 16.67 7.86 15.40
C PRO A 35 16.73 8.84 14.22
N GLY A 36 15.57 9.38 13.85
CA GLY A 36 15.41 10.39 12.81
C GLY A 36 15.00 11.75 13.40
N LYS A 37 14.81 12.73 12.53
CA LYS A 37 14.31 14.06 12.90
C LYS A 37 13.11 14.40 12.01
N PRO A 38 12.16 15.22 12.49
CA PRO A 38 11.10 15.74 11.64
C PRO A 38 11.64 16.38 10.36
N VAL A 39 11.08 16.00 9.21
CA VAL A 39 11.46 16.54 7.91
C VAL A 39 10.89 17.95 7.75
N LYS A 40 11.77 18.94 7.60
CA LYS A 40 11.37 20.36 7.50
C LYS A 40 10.91 20.77 6.10
N ASP A 41 11.51 20.21 5.05
CA ASP A 41 11.12 20.44 3.66
C ASP A 41 10.88 19.08 2.99
N PRO A 42 9.64 18.57 3.04
CA PRO A 42 9.33 17.26 2.46
C PRO A 42 9.53 17.27 0.94
N PHE A 43 10.15 16.20 0.44
CA PHE A 43 10.49 16.10 -0.97
C PHE A 43 9.36 15.43 -1.77
N PHE A 44 8.55 16.25 -2.43
CA PHE A 44 7.52 15.81 -3.37
C PHE A 44 8.10 15.74 -4.78
N GLN A 45 7.93 14.61 -5.45
CA GLN A 45 8.39 14.40 -6.83
C GLN A 45 7.37 14.92 -7.86
N GLU A 46 6.76 16.07 -7.57
CA GLU A 46 5.78 16.74 -8.40
C GLU A 46 6.05 18.24 -8.45
N SER A 47 5.73 18.86 -9.58
CA SER A 47 5.81 20.31 -9.76
C SER A 47 4.51 20.80 -10.41
N PRO A 48 3.78 21.76 -9.78
CA PRO A 48 4.10 22.42 -8.51
C PRO A 48 4.01 21.47 -7.30
N LYS A 49 4.70 21.82 -6.20
CA LYS A 49 4.59 21.07 -4.94
C LYS A 49 3.12 21.03 -4.49
N PRO A 50 2.59 19.87 -4.10
CA PRO A 50 1.23 19.77 -3.59
C PRO A 50 1.13 20.45 -2.22
N THR A 51 0.03 21.14 -1.96
CA THR A 51 -0.15 21.94 -0.73
C THR A 51 -1.38 21.56 0.09
N PHE A 52 -2.37 20.92 -0.52
CA PHE A 52 -3.66 20.66 0.12
C PHE A 52 -4.37 19.44 -0.48
N SER A 53 -5.10 18.72 0.37
CA SER A 53 -6.01 17.64 -0.02
C SER A 53 -7.28 17.72 0.80
N GLU A 54 -8.39 18.09 0.15
CA GLU A 54 -9.71 18.16 0.81
C GLU A 54 -10.10 16.81 1.44
N ALA A 55 -9.84 15.71 0.73
CA ALA A 55 -10.10 14.38 1.23
C ALA A 55 -9.34 14.09 2.54
N MET A 56 -8.04 14.40 2.59
CA MET A 56 -7.25 14.14 3.80
C MET A 56 -7.64 15.06 4.96
N GLU A 57 -7.94 16.33 4.68
CA GLU A 57 -8.39 17.27 5.71
C GLU A 57 -9.79 16.94 6.26
N SER A 58 -10.63 16.30 5.45
CA SER A 58 -11.94 15.81 5.88
C SER A 58 -11.91 14.58 6.78
N CYS A 59 -10.71 14.03 7.07
CA CYS A 59 -10.56 12.88 7.94
C CYS A 59 -11.26 13.14 9.28
N PRO A 60 -12.15 12.24 9.75
CA PRO A 60 -12.75 12.35 11.06
C PRO A 60 -11.68 12.52 12.14
N LYS A 61 -11.84 13.55 12.98
CA LYS A 61 -10.96 13.87 14.11
C LYS A 61 -11.82 14.11 15.36
N GLU A 62 -11.32 13.70 16.51
CA GLU A 62 -11.91 14.08 17.80
C GLU A 62 -11.51 15.51 18.17
N ASP A 63 -12.40 16.24 18.81
CA ASP A 63 -12.12 17.58 19.33
C ASP A 63 -11.37 17.46 20.67
N ILE A 64 -10.03 17.56 20.61
CA ILE A 64 -9.16 17.43 21.77
C ILE A 64 -8.59 18.81 22.17
N PRO A 65 -8.89 19.30 23.38
CA PRO A 65 -8.24 20.50 23.92
C PRO A 65 -6.72 20.34 23.96
N ASN A 66 -5.99 21.36 23.51
CA ASN A 66 -4.52 21.36 23.46
C ASN A 66 -3.92 20.21 22.60
N PHE A 67 -4.65 19.74 21.57
CA PHE A 67 -4.24 18.64 20.70
C PHE A 67 -2.76 18.68 20.28
N LYS A 68 -2.26 19.83 19.81
CA LYS A 68 -0.87 19.97 19.36
C LYS A 68 0.18 19.75 20.46
N GLU A 69 -0.15 20.06 21.72
CA GLU A 69 0.75 19.85 22.85
C GLU A 69 0.77 18.39 23.30
N LEU A 70 -0.35 17.71 23.11
CA LEU A 70 -0.55 16.30 23.45
C LEU A 70 -0.12 15.35 22.32
N LEU A 71 -0.01 15.83 21.08
CA LEU A 71 0.47 15.04 19.96
C LEU A 71 1.96 14.72 20.12
N GLN A 72 2.30 13.45 20.08
CA GLN A 72 3.67 12.94 20.03
C GLN A 72 4.03 12.57 18.61
N GLU A 73 5.18 13.07 18.16
CA GLU A 73 5.76 12.74 16.86
C GLU A 73 7.09 12.01 17.05
N GLU A 74 7.21 10.84 16.43
CA GLU A 74 8.46 10.10 16.32
C GLU A 74 8.86 10.02 14.84
N ASN A 75 10.14 10.27 14.56
CA ASN A 75 10.73 10.04 13.25
C ASN A 75 11.93 9.12 13.45
N PHE A 76 12.00 8.04 12.68
CA PHE A 76 13.11 7.10 12.72
C PHE A 76 13.23 6.38 11.39
N TYR A 77 14.34 5.66 11.25
CA TYR A 77 14.57 4.79 10.11
C TYR A 77 14.65 3.33 10.58
N LEU A 78 14.06 2.44 9.80
CA LEU A 78 14.25 1.00 9.95
C LEU A 78 15.22 0.49 8.89
N THR A 79 16.23 -0.25 9.31
CA THR A 79 17.11 -0.95 8.37
C THR A 79 16.42 -2.24 7.91
N THR A 80 15.95 -2.26 6.67
CA THR A 80 15.15 -3.35 6.08
C THR A 80 15.94 -4.19 5.06
N GLU A 81 17.00 -3.62 4.50
CA GLU A 81 17.88 -4.18 3.47
C GLU A 81 19.20 -3.39 3.43
N GLU A 82 20.24 -3.92 2.78
CA GLU A 82 21.44 -3.15 2.48
C GLU A 82 21.18 -1.98 1.52
N GLY A 83 22.00 -0.94 1.62
CA GLY A 83 21.97 0.23 0.74
C GLY A 83 20.94 1.29 1.15
N GLY A 84 21.01 2.45 0.48
CA GLY A 84 20.21 3.63 0.85
C GLY A 84 18.70 3.42 0.74
N GLN A 85 18.25 2.60 -0.22
CA GLN A 85 16.82 2.26 -0.32
C GLN A 85 16.37 1.32 0.78
N GLY A 86 17.26 0.53 1.40
CA GLY A 86 16.93 -0.34 2.53
C GLY A 86 16.72 0.39 3.85
N LEU A 87 17.02 1.69 3.91
CA LEU A 87 16.72 2.53 5.06
C LEU A 87 15.31 3.11 4.92
N LEU A 88 14.34 2.51 5.61
CA LEU A 88 12.92 2.84 5.58
C LEU A 88 12.61 4.03 6.51
N PRO A 89 12.26 5.23 6.00
CA PRO A 89 11.85 6.36 6.82
C PRO A 89 10.43 6.16 7.34
N VAL A 90 10.25 6.34 8.65
CA VAL A 90 8.99 6.15 9.36
C VAL A 90 8.64 7.41 10.15
N LEU A 91 7.41 7.88 9.99
CA LEU A 91 6.77 8.93 10.78
C LEU A 91 5.65 8.30 11.60
N VAL A 92 5.67 8.50 12.92
CA VAL A 92 4.61 8.04 13.82
C VAL A 92 4.00 9.24 14.53
N LEU A 93 2.67 9.37 14.45
CA LEU A 93 1.89 10.29 15.28
C LEU A 93 0.98 9.50 16.22
N SER A 94 1.01 9.85 17.50
CA SER A 94 0.08 9.31 18.50
C SER A 94 -0.17 10.33 19.60
N MET A 95 -1.21 10.13 20.41
CA MET A 95 -1.42 10.98 21.59
C MET A 95 -0.50 10.55 22.72
N LYS A 96 0.06 11.53 23.45
CA LYS A 96 0.73 11.29 24.74
C LYS A 96 -0.26 10.69 25.72
N GLU A 97 0.16 9.63 26.40
CA GLU A 97 -0.66 8.99 27.42
C GLU A 97 0.07 8.90 28.76
N SER A 98 -0.71 9.00 29.83
CA SER A 98 -0.25 8.77 31.20
C SER A 98 -0.19 7.27 31.55
N GLU A 99 -0.92 6.43 30.83
CA GLU A 99 -0.99 4.98 31.05
C GLU A 99 -0.27 4.21 29.95
N LYS A 100 0.48 3.17 30.33
CA LYS A 100 1.08 2.24 29.36
C LYS A 100 0.04 1.21 28.90
N LYS A 101 -0.74 1.55 27.88
CA LYS A 101 -1.66 0.64 27.21
C LYS A 101 -1.20 0.37 25.77
N ARG A 102 -1.39 -0.88 25.33
CA ARG A 102 -1.25 -1.26 23.92
C ARG A 102 -2.44 -0.73 23.13
N ARG A 103 -2.16 -0.16 21.96
CA ARG A 103 -3.15 0.55 21.15
C ARG A 103 -3.25 -0.04 19.75
N PRO A 104 -4.42 0.10 19.09
CA PRO A 104 -4.52 -0.20 17.68
C PRO A 104 -3.63 0.74 16.87
N THR A 105 -3.00 0.21 15.82
CA THR A 105 -2.07 0.92 14.96
C THR A 105 -2.59 0.92 13.54
N ILE A 106 -2.46 2.02 12.80
CA ILE A 106 -2.80 2.06 11.37
C ILE A 106 -1.60 2.56 10.59
N VAL A 107 -1.21 1.76 9.58
CA VAL A 107 -0.15 2.09 8.63
C VAL A 107 -0.76 2.75 7.38
N PHE A 108 -0.26 3.94 7.03
CA PHE A 108 -0.70 4.76 5.91
C PHE A 108 0.38 4.82 4.83
N LEU A 109 -0.03 4.60 3.59
CA LEU A 109 0.83 4.65 2.41
C LEU A 109 0.40 5.77 1.46
N HIS A 110 1.37 6.57 1.03
CA HIS A 110 1.14 7.72 0.17
C HIS A 110 1.01 7.31 -1.31
N SER A 111 0.39 8.16 -2.12
CA SER A 111 0.31 7.99 -3.57
C SER A 111 1.65 8.27 -4.27
N THR A 112 1.76 7.90 -5.55
CA THR A 112 2.96 8.12 -6.36
C THR A 112 3.44 9.57 -6.27
N ASN A 113 4.75 9.76 -6.18
CA ASN A 113 5.44 11.05 -6.10
C ASN A 113 5.14 11.92 -4.85
N LYS A 114 4.38 11.41 -3.89
CA LYS A 114 4.22 11.99 -2.55
C LYS A 114 5.28 11.45 -1.58
N CYS A 115 5.10 11.74 -0.30
CA CYS A 115 5.94 11.29 0.83
C CYS A 115 5.09 11.09 2.09
N LYS A 116 5.65 10.53 3.15
CA LYS A 116 4.97 10.29 4.43
C LYS A 116 4.42 11.56 5.08
N GLU A 117 5.08 12.71 4.91
CA GLU A 117 4.58 13.98 5.47
C GLU A 117 3.28 14.45 4.79
N TRP A 118 3.03 14.03 3.55
CA TRP A 118 1.76 14.29 2.85
C TRP A 118 0.55 13.75 3.62
N LEU A 119 0.74 12.65 4.34
CA LEU A 119 -0.31 11.92 5.05
C LEU A 119 -0.66 12.53 6.41
N ARG A 120 0.03 13.60 6.84
CA ARG A 120 -0.14 14.19 8.18
C ARG A 120 -1.60 14.48 8.57
N PRO A 121 -2.48 15.02 7.71
CA PRO A 121 -3.87 15.26 8.11
C PRO A 121 -4.62 13.99 8.50
N LEU A 122 -4.33 12.86 7.83
CA LEU A 122 -4.85 11.54 8.19
C LEU A 122 -4.23 11.09 9.52
N LEU A 123 -2.90 11.16 9.64
CA LEU A 123 -2.20 10.73 10.85
C LEU A 123 -2.70 11.45 12.11
N GLU A 124 -2.91 12.77 12.02
CA GLU A 124 -3.48 13.56 13.12
C GLU A 124 -4.92 13.16 13.44
N GLY A 125 -5.76 12.93 12.42
CA GLY A 125 -7.14 12.50 12.63
C GLY A 125 -7.23 11.16 13.34
N TYR A 126 -6.43 10.18 12.93
CA TYR A 126 -6.39 8.88 13.60
C TYR A 126 -5.71 8.93 14.97
N ALA A 127 -4.65 9.73 15.14
CA ALA A 127 -4.05 9.96 16.46
C ALA A 127 -5.08 10.52 17.45
N SER A 128 -5.85 11.55 17.04
CA SER A 128 -6.93 12.12 17.87
C SER A 128 -7.99 11.09 18.27
N ARG A 129 -8.15 10.02 17.49
CA ARG A 129 -9.11 8.93 17.70
C ARG A 129 -8.53 7.77 18.51
N GLY A 130 -7.32 7.91 19.07
CA GLY A 130 -6.69 6.93 19.96
C GLY A 130 -5.81 5.89 19.26
N TYR A 131 -5.52 6.06 17.97
CA TYR A 131 -4.62 5.17 17.23
C TYR A 131 -3.16 5.61 17.34
N ILE A 132 -2.26 4.64 17.16
CA ILE A 132 -0.90 4.93 16.69
C ILE A 132 -0.96 5.00 15.16
N ALA A 133 -0.74 6.19 14.59
CA ALA A 133 -0.79 6.40 13.16
C ALA A 133 0.63 6.44 12.58
N VAL A 134 0.93 5.53 11.64
CA VAL A 134 2.27 5.33 11.08
C VAL A 134 2.23 5.64 9.59
N ALA A 135 3.16 6.45 9.08
CA ALA A 135 3.40 6.62 7.66
C ALA A 135 4.83 6.29 7.30
N ILE A 136 5.04 5.81 6.07
CA ILE A 136 6.37 5.52 5.53
C ILE A 136 6.59 6.21 4.18
N ASP A 137 7.84 6.51 3.87
CA ASP A 137 8.21 6.84 2.49
C ASP A 137 8.37 5.53 1.72
N SER A 138 7.60 5.34 0.64
CA SER A 138 7.77 4.20 -0.25
C SER A 138 9.16 4.22 -0.91
N ARG A 139 9.61 3.09 -1.45
CA ARG A 139 10.89 3.01 -2.17
C ARG A 139 10.96 4.10 -3.25
N TYR A 140 12.11 4.77 -3.33
CA TYR A 140 12.40 5.87 -4.26
C TYR A 140 11.54 7.13 -4.11
N HIS A 141 10.90 7.32 -2.96
CA HIS A 141 10.07 8.49 -2.63
C HIS A 141 10.54 9.22 -1.35
N GLY A 142 10.09 10.46 -1.18
CA GLY A 142 10.36 11.26 0.02
C GLY A 142 11.85 11.34 0.35
N GLU A 143 12.23 10.97 1.58
CA GLU A 143 13.63 10.97 2.01
C GLU A 143 14.51 9.96 1.25
N ARG A 144 13.91 9.00 0.53
CA ARG A 144 14.63 8.04 -0.32
C ARG A 144 14.81 8.50 -1.76
N ALA A 145 14.35 9.72 -2.10
CA ALA A 145 14.50 10.31 -3.42
C ALA A 145 15.60 11.38 -3.45
N THR A 146 16.32 11.44 -4.57
CA THR A 146 17.41 12.43 -4.79
C THR A 146 17.07 13.45 -5.87
N SER A 147 16.02 13.18 -6.66
CA SER A 147 15.51 14.05 -7.71
C SER A 147 14.02 13.79 -7.99
N ILE A 148 13.38 14.70 -8.72
CA ILE A 148 11.98 14.58 -9.14
C ILE A 148 11.71 13.30 -9.96
N THR A 149 12.73 12.76 -10.64
CA THR A 149 12.63 11.58 -11.50
C THR A 149 13.07 10.29 -10.83
N THR A 150 13.54 10.31 -9.56
CA THR A 150 14.11 9.12 -8.88
C THR A 150 13.25 7.86 -9.05
N TYR A 151 11.95 7.94 -8.75
CA TYR A 151 11.05 6.81 -8.89
C TYR A 151 10.91 6.36 -10.36
N ARG A 152 10.70 7.30 -11.30
CA ARG A 152 10.64 7.00 -12.74
C ARG A 152 11.90 6.28 -13.22
N ASP A 153 13.06 6.81 -12.86
CA ASP A 153 14.37 6.31 -13.28
C ASP A 153 14.64 4.93 -12.66
N SER A 154 14.16 4.67 -11.44
CA SER A 154 14.22 3.34 -10.82
C SER A 154 13.42 2.29 -11.59
N LEU A 155 12.22 2.62 -12.10
CA LEU A 155 11.42 1.70 -12.92
C LEU A 155 12.15 1.37 -14.24
N VAL A 156 12.72 2.38 -14.89
CA VAL A 156 13.52 2.20 -16.11
C VAL A 156 14.77 1.36 -15.83
N SER A 157 15.45 1.60 -14.71
CA SER A 157 16.61 0.80 -14.28
C SER A 157 16.23 -0.66 -14.02
N SER A 158 15.10 -0.89 -13.34
CA SER A 158 14.59 -2.25 -13.08
C SER A 158 14.26 -3.00 -14.37
N TRP A 159 13.69 -2.31 -15.37
CA TRP A 159 13.48 -2.90 -16.70
C TRP A 159 14.81 -3.38 -17.31
N LYS A 160 15.81 -2.48 -17.36
CA LYS A 160 17.13 -2.76 -17.96
C LYS A 160 17.89 -3.86 -17.23
N ASN A 161 18.02 -3.74 -15.92
CA ASN A 161 18.92 -4.59 -15.13
C ASN A 161 18.21 -5.83 -14.57
N GLY A 162 16.92 -5.71 -14.19
CA GLY A 162 16.15 -6.79 -13.58
C GLY A 162 16.57 -7.15 -12.15
N ASP A 163 17.32 -6.26 -11.49
CA ASP A 163 17.93 -6.44 -10.17
C ASP A 163 17.08 -5.93 -9.01
N THR A 164 16.04 -5.16 -9.30
CA THR A 164 15.15 -4.51 -8.32
C THR A 164 13.69 -4.65 -8.76
N MET A 165 12.74 -4.43 -7.84
CA MET A 165 11.30 -4.46 -8.11
C MET A 165 10.59 -3.22 -7.50
N PRO A 166 10.94 -2.01 -8.00
CA PRO A 166 10.59 -0.71 -7.41
C PRO A 166 9.10 -0.39 -7.40
N PHE A 167 8.30 -1.05 -8.24
CA PHE A 167 6.89 -0.70 -8.40
C PHE A 167 6.06 -1.06 -7.15
N ILE A 168 6.04 -2.34 -6.77
CA ILE A 168 5.21 -2.84 -5.67
C ILE A 168 6.06 -3.57 -4.63
N PHE A 169 6.92 -4.48 -5.10
CA PHE A 169 7.47 -5.56 -4.28
C PHE A 169 8.51 -5.05 -3.28
N ASP A 170 9.34 -4.06 -3.66
CA ASP A 170 10.35 -3.48 -2.77
C ASP A 170 9.75 -2.76 -1.56
N THR A 171 8.62 -2.08 -1.74
CA THR A 171 7.91 -1.47 -0.60
C THR A 171 7.12 -2.51 0.21
N VAL A 172 6.64 -3.60 -0.40
CA VAL A 172 6.00 -4.70 0.34
C VAL A 172 6.98 -5.40 1.28
N TRP A 173 8.25 -5.55 0.88
CA TRP A 173 9.29 -6.04 1.79
C TRP A 173 9.49 -5.12 3.00
N ASP A 174 9.54 -3.81 2.77
CA ASP A 174 9.62 -2.82 3.86
C ASP A 174 8.45 -2.94 4.82
N LEU A 175 7.25 -3.24 4.31
CA LEU A 175 6.04 -3.40 5.11
C LEU A 175 6.09 -4.68 5.96
N ILE A 176 6.65 -5.79 5.45
CA ILE A 176 6.90 -6.99 6.28
C ILE A 176 7.84 -6.64 7.44
N LYS A 177 8.92 -5.89 7.18
CA LYS A 177 9.88 -5.46 8.21
C LYS A 177 9.30 -4.43 9.18
N LEU A 178 8.42 -3.56 8.70
CA LEU A 178 7.66 -2.65 9.54
C LEU A 178 6.73 -3.45 10.48
N ALA A 179 6.08 -4.49 9.99
CA ALA A 179 5.24 -5.34 10.82
C ALA A 179 6.08 -6.08 11.90
N ASP A 180 7.29 -6.54 11.59
CA ASP A 180 8.24 -7.08 12.58
C ASP A 180 8.44 -6.08 13.73
N TYR A 181 8.86 -4.85 13.38
CA TYR A 181 9.09 -3.78 14.34
C TYR A 181 7.83 -3.42 15.15
N LEU A 182 6.68 -3.23 14.49
CA LEU A 182 5.44 -2.84 15.15
C LEU A 182 4.96 -3.91 16.14
N THR A 183 5.14 -5.20 15.84
CA THR A 183 4.74 -6.27 16.76
C THR A 183 5.61 -6.36 18.02
N GLU A 184 6.81 -5.80 17.99
CA GLU A 184 7.74 -5.78 19.13
C GLU A 184 7.59 -4.52 20.00
N ARG A 185 6.93 -3.46 19.49
CA ARG A 185 6.69 -2.23 20.26
C ARG A 185 5.79 -2.47 21.47
N GLU A 186 6.18 -1.92 22.63
CA GLU A 186 5.41 -2.08 23.88
C GLU A 186 4.03 -1.40 23.84
N ASP A 187 3.88 -0.33 23.05
CA ASP A 187 2.68 0.50 22.95
C ASP A 187 1.72 0.05 21.83
N VAL A 188 2.10 -0.93 21.02
CA VAL A 188 1.29 -1.47 19.91
C VAL A 188 0.60 -2.76 20.34
N ASP A 189 -0.68 -2.89 20.04
CA ASP A 189 -1.38 -4.20 20.10
C ASP A 189 -1.09 -4.97 18.80
N PRO A 190 -0.31 -6.07 18.85
CA PRO A 190 0.07 -6.82 17.66
C PRO A 190 -1.11 -7.50 16.96
N SER A 191 -2.27 -7.61 17.62
CA SER A 191 -3.50 -8.16 17.02
C SER A 191 -4.35 -7.09 16.30
N LYS A 192 -4.00 -5.81 16.43
CA LYS A 192 -4.80 -4.66 15.97
C LYS A 192 -3.99 -3.71 15.09
N ILE A 193 -3.32 -4.26 14.08
CA ILE A 193 -2.59 -3.47 13.08
C ILE A 193 -3.44 -3.39 11.81
N GLY A 194 -3.87 -2.18 11.45
CA GLY A 194 -4.54 -1.86 10.19
C GLY A 194 -3.57 -1.32 9.14
N ILE A 195 -3.96 -1.40 7.86
CA ILE A 195 -3.19 -0.83 6.75
C ILE A 195 -4.10 -0.22 5.68
N THR A 196 -3.72 0.95 5.18
CA THR A 196 -4.44 1.69 4.13
C THR A 196 -3.48 2.54 3.30
N GLY A 197 -3.93 2.98 2.13
CA GLY A 197 -3.18 3.91 1.31
C GLY A 197 -3.94 4.30 0.05
N GLU A 198 -3.47 5.39 -0.57
CA GLU A 198 -4.04 5.94 -1.80
C GLU A 198 -3.23 5.48 -3.02
N SER A 199 -3.92 5.00 -4.07
CA SER A 199 -3.33 4.74 -5.38
C SER A 199 -2.17 3.73 -5.31
N LEU A 200 -0.92 4.16 -5.53
CA LEU A 200 0.27 3.33 -5.31
C LEU A 200 0.33 2.79 -3.88
N GLY A 201 0.03 3.64 -2.89
CA GLY A 201 -0.08 3.20 -1.50
C GLY A 201 -1.22 2.23 -1.26
N GLY A 202 -2.31 2.32 -2.03
CA GLY A 202 -3.41 1.35 -2.01
C GLY A 202 -2.99 -0.02 -2.56
N MET A 203 -2.17 -0.04 -3.63
CA MET A 203 -1.54 -1.28 -4.13
C MET A 203 -0.61 -1.87 -3.05
N HIS A 204 0.24 -1.05 -2.42
CA HIS A 204 1.13 -1.53 -1.35
C HIS A 204 0.35 -2.09 -0.15
N ALA A 205 -0.73 -1.42 0.27
CA ALA A 205 -1.58 -1.89 1.37
C ALA A 205 -2.22 -3.26 1.07
N TRP A 206 -2.76 -3.44 -0.14
CA TRP A 206 -3.32 -4.71 -0.58
C TRP A 206 -2.25 -5.81 -0.62
N PHE A 207 -1.11 -5.58 -1.26
CA PHE A 207 -0.06 -6.60 -1.38
C PHE A 207 0.58 -6.94 -0.03
N ALA A 208 0.81 -5.95 0.83
CA ALA A 208 1.33 -6.17 2.18
C ALA A 208 0.36 -7.01 3.02
N ALA A 209 -0.95 -6.71 2.95
CA ALA A 209 -1.94 -7.54 3.62
C ALA A 209 -2.06 -8.94 3.02
N PHE A 210 -1.91 -9.10 1.70
CA PHE A 210 -1.86 -10.42 1.08
C PHE A 210 -0.73 -11.28 1.65
N VAL A 211 0.50 -10.76 1.66
CA VAL A 211 1.69 -11.53 2.05
C VAL A 211 1.85 -11.67 3.56
N ASP A 212 1.45 -10.65 4.34
CA ASP A 212 1.65 -10.59 5.78
C ASP A 212 0.30 -10.52 6.52
N THR A 213 0.01 -11.57 7.27
CA THR A 213 -1.28 -11.72 7.97
C THR A 213 -1.39 -10.89 9.23
N ARG A 214 -0.31 -10.24 9.70
CA ARG A 214 -0.32 -9.35 10.87
C ARG A 214 -1.11 -8.07 10.62
N TYR A 215 -1.25 -7.65 9.36
CA TYR A 215 -2.18 -6.61 8.97
C TYR A 215 -3.62 -7.14 9.07
N SER A 216 -4.21 -6.94 10.23
CA SER A 216 -5.51 -7.46 10.68
C SER A 216 -6.72 -6.81 9.99
N VAL A 217 -6.62 -5.55 9.56
CA VAL A 217 -7.70 -4.80 8.90
C VAL A 217 -7.12 -4.02 7.71
N VAL A 218 -7.78 -4.08 6.55
CA VAL A 218 -7.19 -3.65 5.27
C VAL A 218 -8.16 -2.73 4.53
N VAL A 219 -7.69 -1.55 4.12
CA VAL A 219 -8.50 -0.60 3.36
C VAL A 219 -7.70 0.02 2.21
N PRO A 220 -7.52 -0.65 1.05
CA PRO A 220 -6.91 -0.03 -0.10
C PRO A 220 -7.87 0.98 -0.76
N ILE A 221 -7.36 2.18 -1.06
CA ILE A 221 -8.13 3.25 -1.73
C ILE A 221 -7.58 3.44 -3.14
N ILE A 222 -8.44 3.31 -4.16
CA ILE A 222 -8.13 3.42 -5.59
C ILE A 222 -6.86 2.65 -6.02
N GLY A 223 -6.63 1.48 -5.39
CA GLY A 223 -5.39 0.72 -5.51
C GLY A 223 -5.54 -0.73 -5.97
N VAL A 224 -6.72 -1.36 -5.84
CA VAL A 224 -6.90 -2.75 -6.27
C VAL A 224 -7.21 -2.79 -7.77
N GLN A 225 -6.52 -3.65 -8.51
CA GLN A 225 -6.63 -3.75 -9.97
C GLN A 225 -6.47 -5.20 -10.43
N GLY A 226 -7.26 -5.63 -11.42
CA GLY A 226 -7.01 -6.83 -12.21
C GLY A 226 -6.08 -6.53 -13.38
N PHE A 227 -4.78 -6.78 -13.23
CA PHE A 227 -3.77 -6.47 -14.24
C PHE A 227 -3.88 -7.36 -15.49
N GLY A 228 -4.07 -8.67 -15.31
CA GLY A 228 -4.29 -9.61 -16.40
C GLY A 228 -5.57 -9.29 -17.16
N TRP A 229 -6.66 -9.02 -16.44
CA TRP A 229 -7.92 -8.58 -17.04
C TRP A 229 -7.75 -7.31 -17.88
N ALA A 230 -7.00 -6.33 -17.38
CA ALA A 230 -6.76 -5.08 -18.09
C ALA A 230 -5.98 -5.28 -19.39
N ILE A 231 -5.03 -6.22 -19.43
CA ILE A 231 -4.30 -6.61 -20.64
C ILE A 231 -5.25 -7.29 -21.63
N GLU A 232 -5.99 -8.29 -21.18
CA GLU A 232 -6.92 -9.07 -22.00
C GLU A 232 -7.96 -8.17 -22.69
N HIS A 233 -8.49 -7.17 -21.98
CA HIS A 233 -9.61 -6.32 -22.42
C HIS A 233 -9.19 -4.95 -22.97
N ASP A 234 -7.90 -4.71 -23.22
CA ASP A 234 -7.40 -3.42 -23.72
C ASP A 234 -7.77 -2.24 -22.81
N LYS A 235 -7.67 -2.43 -21.49
CA LYS A 235 -7.93 -1.43 -20.44
C LYS A 235 -6.69 -1.06 -19.62
N TRP A 236 -5.51 -1.35 -20.15
CA TRP A 236 -4.21 -1.14 -19.47
C TRP A 236 -3.65 0.29 -19.62
N GLN A 237 -4.22 1.11 -20.52
CA GLN A 237 -3.61 2.37 -20.98
C GLN A 237 -3.46 3.41 -19.87
N ALA A 238 -4.44 3.57 -18.99
CA ALA A 238 -4.36 4.54 -17.90
C ALA A 238 -3.26 4.16 -16.88
N ARG A 239 -3.09 2.86 -16.60
CA ARG A 239 -2.01 2.34 -15.77
C ARG A 239 -0.65 2.54 -16.45
N VAL A 240 -0.53 2.20 -17.72
CA VAL A 240 0.68 2.45 -18.52
C VAL A 240 1.05 3.92 -18.52
N ASN A 241 0.10 4.82 -18.73
CA ASN A 241 0.34 6.26 -18.73
C ASN A 241 0.86 6.78 -17.39
N SER A 242 0.52 6.13 -16.27
CA SER A 242 1.03 6.51 -14.94
C SER A 242 2.52 6.22 -14.73
N ILE A 243 3.12 5.33 -15.53
CA ILE A 243 4.54 4.97 -15.47
C ILE A 243 5.18 4.94 -16.88
N LYS A 244 4.70 5.80 -17.78
CA LYS A 244 4.94 5.71 -19.23
C LYS A 244 6.41 5.54 -19.64
N ALA A 245 7.35 6.15 -18.91
CA ALA A 245 8.77 6.13 -19.26
C ALA A 245 9.36 4.72 -19.36
N VAL A 246 9.03 3.81 -18.43
CA VAL A 246 9.53 2.42 -18.50
C VAL A 246 8.91 1.63 -19.66
N LEU A 247 7.66 1.92 -20.02
CA LEU A 247 6.98 1.29 -21.14
C LEU A 247 7.52 1.80 -22.48
N GLU A 248 7.88 3.08 -22.59
CA GLU A 248 8.53 3.62 -23.79
C GLU A 248 9.94 3.09 -23.97
N GLU A 249 10.70 2.94 -22.87
CA GLU A 249 12.01 2.29 -22.93
C GLU A 249 11.89 0.85 -23.39
N ALA A 250 10.98 0.08 -22.78
CA ALA A 250 10.74 -1.31 -23.16
C ALA A 250 10.25 -1.45 -24.60
N ARG A 251 9.38 -0.54 -25.07
CA ARG A 251 8.95 -0.49 -26.46
C ARG A 251 10.14 -0.33 -27.41
N ALA A 252 11.06 0.58 -27.09
CA ALA A 252 12.25 0.82 -27.89
C ALA A 252 13.21 -0.39 -27.87
N ASP A 253 13.47 -0.97 -26.70
CA ASP A 253 14.33 -2.15 -26.53
C ASP A 253 13.78 -3.39 -27.25
N LEU A 254 12.46 -3.49 -27.39
CA LEU A 254 11.76 -4.58 -28.07
C LEU A 254 11.53 -4.33 -29.56
N ASP A 255 12.07 -3.23 -30.12
CA ASP A 255 11.89 -2.82 -31.52
C ASP A 255 10.41 -2.75 -31.96
N LYS A 256 9.56 -2.22 -31.08
CA LYS A 256 8.11 -2.07 -31.33
C LYS A 256 7.77 -0.65 -31.77
N SER A 257 6.87 -0.50 -32.74
CA SER A 257 6.41 0.81 -33.21
C SER A 257 5.49 1.54 -32.24
N ALA A 258 4.80 0.80 -31.34
CA ALA A 258 3.91 1.33 -30.33
C ALA A 258 3.96 0.47 -29.06
N ILE A 259 3.55 1.04 -27.91
CA ILE A 259 3.29 0.25 -26.70
C ILE A 259 2.07 -0.64 -26.99
N ASP A 260 2.28 -1.95 -27.07
CA ASP A 260 1.23 -2.96 -27.27
C ASP A 260 1.10 -3.88 -26.05
N LYS A 261 0.16 -4.85 -26.08
CA LYS A 261 -0.03 -5.81 -24.98
C LYS A 261 1.25 -6.59 -24.64
N GLU A 262 2.09 -6.88 -25.64
CA GLU A 262 3.33 -7.62 -25.44
C GLU A 262 4.35 -6.78 -24.66
N VAL A 263 4.52 -5.50 -25.01
CA VAL A 263 5.37 -4.57 -24.26
C VAL A 263 4.89 -4.47 -22.82
N VAL A 264 3.58 -4.33 -22.61
CA VAL A 264 2.97 -4.23 -21.28
C VAL A 264 3.24 -5.48 -20.45
N GLN A 265 2.97 -6.67 -21.00
CA GLN A 265 3.22 -7.94 -20.31
C GLN A 265 4.70 -8.10 -19.95
N LYS A 266 5.60 -7.84 -20.90
CA LYS A 266 7.04 -7.95 -20.65
C LYS A 266 7.53 -7.00 -19.57
N VAL A 267 7.01 -5.77 -19.52
CA VAL A 267 7.35 -4.84 -18.43
C VAL A 267 6.89 -5.39 -17.09
N TRP A 268 5.66 -5.90 -16.97
CA TRP A 268 5.20 -6.50 -15.71
C TRP A 268 6.05 -7.70 -15.30
N ASP A 269 6.32 -8.63 -16.21
CA ASP A 269 7.16 -9.80 -15.94
C ASP A 269 8.56 -9.39 -15.46
N ARG A 270 9.04 -8.23 -15.90
CA ARG A 270 10.34 -7.70 -15.53
C ARG A 270 10.31 -6.96 -14.19
N ILE A 271 9.44 -5.98 -13.98
CA ILE A 271 9.50 -5.07 -12.81
C ILE A 271 8.63 -5.54 -11.62
N ALA A 272 7.68 -6.43 -11.88
CA ALA A 272 6.76 -7.00 -10.89
C ALA A 272 6.33 -8.43 -11.32
N PRO A 273 7.24 -9.42 -11.24
CA PRO A 273 6.99 -10.76 -11.77
C PRO A 273 5.74 -11.39 -11.16
N GLY A 274 4.84 -11.87 -12.01
CA GLY A 274 3.58 -12.51 -11.58
C GLY A 274 2.41 -11.55 -11.34
N LEU A 275 2.61 -10.23 -11.49
CA LEU A 275 1.60 -9.20 -11.23
C LEU A 275 0.33 -9.35 -12.08
N ALA A 276 0.47 -9.77 -13.34
CA ALA A 276 -0.64 -10.02 -14.26
C ALA A 276 -1.02 -11.51 -14.36
N SER A 277 -0.54 -12.33 -13.41
CA SER A 277 -0.82 -13.78 -13.34
C SER A 277 -1.12 -14.21 -11.91
N GLN A 278 -0.31 -15.07 -11.28
CA GLN A 278 -0.63 -15.67 -9.98
C GLN A 278 -0.74 -14.66 -8.82
N PHE A 279 -0.12 -13.47 -8.92
CA PHE A 279 -0.20 -12.44 -7.88
C PHE A 279 -1.24 -11.35 -8.16
N ASP A 280 -2.04 -11.51 -9.21
CA ASP A 280 -3.09 -10.56 -9.57
C ASP A 280 -4.28 -10.60 -8.59
N ALA A 281 -5.16 -9.59 -8.63
CA ALA A 281 -6.31 -9.43 -7.75
C ALA A 281 -7.24 -10.65 -7.64
N PRO A 282 -7.54 -11.38 -8.73
CA PRO A 282 -8.42 -12.56 -8.65
C PRO A 282 -7.87 -13.67 -7.74
N TYR A 283 -6.57 -13.66 -7.45
CA TYR A 283 -5.89 -14.71 -6.70
C TYR A 283 -5.48 -14.25 -5.31
N THR A 284 -5.00 -13.01 -5.15
CA THR A 284 -4.46 -12.55 -3.87
C THR A 284 -5.50 -11.86 -2.99
N VAL A 285 -6.45 -11.09 -3.55
CA VAL A 285 -7.50 -10.42 -2.75
C VAL A 285 -8.34 -11.42 -1.93
N PRO A 286 -8.81 -12.56 -2.48
CA PRO A 286 -9.61 -13.51 -1.73
C PRO A 286 -8.88 -14.12 -0.53
N THR A 287 -7.54 -14.19 -0.57
CA THR A 287 -6.72 -14.72 0.52
C THR A 287 -6.65 -13.80 1.74
N ILE A 288 -7.17 -12.57 1.64
CA ILE A 288 -7.26 -11.67 2.80
C ILE A 288 -8.30 -12.17 3.80
N ALA A 289 -9.38 -12.80 3.32
CA ALA A 289 -10.35 -13.47 4.18
C ALA A 289 -9.65 -14.46 5.13
N PRO A 290 -10.05 -14.52 6.41
CA PRO A 290 -11.23 -13.89 7.00
C PRO A 290 -11.02 -12.45 7.50
N ARG A 291 -9.86 -11.82 7.26
CA ARG A 291 -9.58 -10.48 7.80
C ARG A 291 -10.47 -9.41 7.15
N PRO A 292 -10.94 -8.42 7.92
CA PRO A 292 -11.71 -7.29 7.40
C PRO A 292 -11.01 -6.55 6.26
N LEU A 293 -11.65 -6.52 5.09
CA LEU A 293 -11.21 -5.86 3.88
C LEU A 293 -12.31 -4.93 3.34
N LEU A 294 -11.99 -3.65 3.19
CA LEU A 294 -12.82 -2.67 2.50
C LEU A 294 -12.08 -2.12 1.28
N ILE A 295 -12.57 -2.40 0.08
CA ILE A 295 -12.04 -1.82 -1.15
C ILE A 295 -12.82 -0.53 -1.46
N LEU A 296 -12.11 0.59 -1.55
CA LEU A 296 -12.68 1.89 -1.91
C LEU A 296 -12.18 2.30 -3.29
N ASN A 297 -13.10 2.61 -4.20
CA ASN A 297 -12.75 2.92 -5.59
C ASN A 297 -13.65 4.00 -6.20
N GLY A 298 -13.17 4.67 -7.25
CA GLY A 298 -14.04 5.45 -8.13
C GLY A 298 -14.74 4.56 -9.14
N GLU A 299 -16.03 4.79 -9.42
CA GLU A 299 -16.76 4.02 -10.45
C GLU A 299 -16.15 4.22 -11.85
N ASP A 300 -15.67 5.44 -12.12
CA ASP A 300 -15.09 5.83 -13.40
C ASP A 300 -13.56 5.79 -13.39
N ASP A 301 -12.93 5.16 -12.39
CA ASP A 301 -11.47 5.10 -12.29
C ASP A 301 -10.87 4.28 -13.45
N PRO A 302 -10.16 4.91 -14.41
CA PRO A 302 -9.63 4.20 -15.55
C PRO A 302 -8.37 3.37 -15.21
N ARG A 303 -7.73 3.62 -14.06
CA ARG A 303 -6.58 2.86 -13.58
C ARG A 303 -7.00 1.64 -12.78
N CYS A 304 -8.18 1.66 -12.16
CA CYS A 304 -8.74 0.56 -11.38
C CYS A 304 -10.18 0.24 -11.86
N PRO A 305 -10.38 -0.24 -13.10
CA PRO A 305 -11.73 -0.40 -13.65
C PRO A 305 -12.55 -1.45 -12.88
N LEU A 306 -13.80 -1.14 -12.56
CA LEU A 306 -14.68 -2.04 -11.79
C LEU A 306 -14.89 -3.41 -12.46
N SER A 307 -14.98 -3.45 -13.79
CA SER A 307 -15.12 -4.73 -14.51
C SER A 307 -13.93 -5.67 -14.30
N GLY A 308 -12.74 -5.13 -13.99
CA GLY A 308 -11.58 -5.93 -13.59
C GLY A 308 -11.63 -6.43 -12.14
N LEU A 309 -12.59 -5.96 -11.34
CA LEU A 309 -12.78 -6.31 -9.93
C LEU A 309 -13.95 -7.27 -9.69
N GLU A 310 -14.78 -7.56 -10.69
CA GLU A 310 -15.92 -8.51 -10.57
C GLU A 310 -15.47 -9.91 -10.10
N ILE A 311 -14.40 -10.46 -10.71
CA ILE A 311 -13.86 -11.78 -10.32
C ILE A 311 -13.21 -11.73 -8.92
N PRO A 312 -12.30 -10.78 -8.60
CA PRO A 312 -11.78 -10.60 -7.24
C PRO A 312 -12.89 -10.49 -6.19
N GLU A 313 -13.91 -9.68 -6.44
CA GLU A 313 -15.04 -9.45 -5.54
C GLU A 313 -15.83 -10.75 -5.29
N SER A 314 -16.25 -11.42 -6.36
CA SER A 314 -17.00 -12.67 -6.28
C SER A 314 -16.24 -13.76 -5.53
N ARG A 315 -14.94 -13.91 -5.78
CA ARG A 315 -14.09 -14.89 -5.08
C ARG A 315 -13.90 -14.53 -3.61
N THR A 316 -13.76 -13.25 -3.29
CA THR A 316 -13.61 -12.77 -1.91
C THR A 316 -14.89 -13.00 -1.11
N LEU A 317 -16.06 -12.69 -1.68
CA LEU A 317 -17.36 -12.99 -1.06
C LEU A 317 -17.50 -14.48 -0.73
N LYS A 318 -17.17 -15.37 -1.69
CA LYS A 318 -17.18 -16.82 -1.46
C LYS A 318 -16.21 -17.26 -0.36
N ALA A 319 -15.02 -16.67 -0.30
CA ALA A 319 -14.05 -16.94 0.75
C ALA A 319 -14.59 -16.50 2.14
N CYS A 320 -15.22 -15.33 2.21
CA CYS A 320 -15.85 -14.83 3.43
C CYS A 320 -17.06 -15.67 3.87
N GLU A 321 -17.90 -16.13 2.94
CA GLU A 321 -19.01 -17.05 3.22
C GLU A 321 -18.50 -18.35 3.84
N LYS A 322 -17.47 -18.96 3.22
CA LYS A 322 -16.86 -20.20 3.71
C LYS A 322 -16.26 -20.04 5.10
N ALA A 323 -15.70 -18.87 5.41
CA ALA A 323 -15.15 -18.55 6.72
C ALA A 323 -16.18 -17.98 7.72
N SER A 324 -17.47 -17.92 7.34
CA SER A 324 -18.55 -17.34 8.18
C SER A 324 -18.28 -15.89 8.62
N CYS A 325 -17.68 -15.08 7.74
CA CYS A 325 -17.29 -13.70 7.99
C CYS A 325 -17.75 -12.75 6.87
N THR A 326 -18.97 -12.92 6.36
CA THR A 326 -19.50 -12.12 5.24
C THR A 326 -19.50 -10.61 5.51
N GLN A 327 -19.56 -10.21 6.78
CA GLN A 327 -19.48 -8.82 7.22
C GLN A 327 -18.07 -8.21 7.14
N ASN A 328 -17.03 -9.04 6.89
CA ASN A 328 -15.63 -8.64 6.83
C ASN A 328 -15.19 -8.26 5.41
N PHE A 329 -16.09 -8.21 4.43
CA PHE A 329 -15.77 -7.72 3.09
C PHE A 329 -16.80 -6.71 2.58
N LYS A 330 -16.32 -5.63 1.98
CA LYS A 330 -17.14 -4.63 1.29
C LYS A 330 -16.32 -4.01 0.15
N LEU A 331 -16.96 -3.77 -0.99
CA LEU A 331 -16.44 -2.93 -2.06
C LEU A 331 -17.38 -1.74 -2.22
N ILE A 332 -16.82 -0.52 -2.24
CA ILE A 332 -17.57 0.70 -2.51
C ILE A 332 -16.96 1.38 -3.72
N ALA A 333 -17.75 1.49 -4.78
CA ALA A 333 -17.45 2.32 -5.93
C ALA A 333 -18.25 3.62 -5.85
N GLN A 334 -17.57 4.77 -5.80
CA GLN A 334 -18.25 6.06 -5.75
C GLN A 334 -18.64 6.52 -7.17
N PRO A 335 -19.92 6.78 -7.45
CA PRO A 335 -20.36 7.18 -8.78
C PRO A 335 -19.77 8.51 -9.25
N GLY A 336 -19.42 8.59 -10.54
CA GLY A 336 -18.89 9.81 -11.15
C GLY A 336 -17.44 10.17 -10.77
N ILE A 337 -16.75 9.31 -10.02
CA ILE A 337 -15.39 9.57 -9.53
C ILE A 337 -14.39 8.74 -10.32
N GLY A 338 -13.38 9.43 -10.87
CA GLY A 338 -12.24 8.81 -11.53
C GLY A 338 -11.15 8.37 -10.54
N HIS A 339 -9.88 8.47 -10.95
CA HIS A 339 -8.75 8.10 -10.09
C HIS A 339 -8.41 9.19 -9.06
N GLN A 340 -9.24 9.31 -8.02
CA GLN A 340 -9.12 10.32 -6.97
C GLN A 340 -9.66 9.81 -5.64
N MET A 341 -8.92 10.06 -4.55
CA MET A 341 -9.44 9.85 -3.20
C MET A 341 -10.40 10.98 -2.80
N THR A 342 -11.52 10.61 -2.19
CA THR A 342 -12.58 11.56 -1.80
C THR A 342 -12.78 11.63 -0.28
N PRO A 343 -13.42 12.70 0.23
CA PRO A 343 -13.85 12.76 1.63
C PRO A 343 -14.69 11.55 2.08
N LEU A 344 -15.59 11.07 1.22
CA LEU A 344 -16.42 9.91 1.50
C LEU A 344 -15.57 8.65 1.70
N MET A 345 -14.56 8.42 0.85
CA MET A 345 -13.65 7.28 1.00
C MET A 345 -12.86 7.37 2.31
N VAL A 346 -12.36 8.55 2.68
CA VAL A 346 -11.64 8.75 3.94
C VAL A 346 -12.54 8.48 5.15
N LYS A 347 -13.82 8.88 5.08
CA LYS A 347 -14.81 8.57 6.10
C LYS A 347 -15.13 7.07 6.18
N GLU A 348 -15.41 6.40 5.06
CA GLU A 348 -15.70 4.95 5.06
C GLU A 348 -14.50 4.13 5.57
N ALA A 349 -13.27 4.51 5.21
CA ALA A 349 -12.06 3.90 5.75
C ALA A 349 -11.97 4.07 7.28
N SER A 350 -12.23 5.28 7.75
CA SER A 350 -12.24 5.63 9.17
C SER A 350 -13.25 4.82 9.98
N ASP A 351 -14.47 4.69 9.47
CA ASP A 351 -15.55 3.94 10.11
C ASP A 351 -15.24 2.43 10.12
N TRP A 352 -14.62 1.93 9.05
CA TRP A 352 -14.20 0.53 8.96
C TRP A 352 -13.13 0.18 9.99
N PHE A 353 -12.09 1.02 10.13
CA PHE A 353 -11.08 0.80 11.16
C PHE A 353 -11.66 0.86 12.57
N ASP A 354 -12.51 1.84 12.87
CA ASP A 354 -13.17 1.91 14.18
C ASP A 354 -13.99 0.66 14.47
N ARG A 355 -14.73 0.17 13.48
CA ARG A 355 -15.55 -1.04 13.61
C ARG A 355 -14.73 -2.29 13.96
N PHE A 356 -13.51 -2.43 13.48
CA PHE A 356 -12.75 -3.68 13.59
C PHE A 356 -11.55 -3.61 14.53
N LEU A 357 -11.01 -2.42 14.81
CA LEU A 357 -9.82 -2.24 15.66
C LEU A 357 -10.15 -1.68 17.05
N LYS A 358 -11.21 -0.88 17.22
CA LYS A 358 -11.59 -0.32 18.53
C LYS A 358 -12.46 -1.25 19.40
N VAL A 359 -12.82 -2.43 18.89
CA VAL A 359 -13.64 -3.42 19.62
C VAL A 359 -12.90 -4.02 20.80
#